data_AF-A0A2N1WD51-F1
#
_entry.id   AF-A0A2N1WD51-F1
#
_cell.length_a   1.000
_cell.length_b   1.000
_cell.length_c   1.000
_cell.angle_alpha   90.00
_cell.angle_beta   90.00
_cell.angle_gamma   90.00
#
_symmetry.space_group_name_H-M   'P 1'
#
loop_
_entity.id
_entity.type
_entity.pdbx_description
1 polymer ?
#
loop_
_entity_poly.entity_id
_entity_poly.type
_entity_poly.pdbx_seq_one_letter_code
_entity_poly.pdbx_strand_id
1 'polypeptide(L)' 'IGQAQANIERVEQRESTGDTAELYFLIGLKNRTQLARVLQRLRRNPKVFKVSRELG' A
#
# COMPACT_ATOMS: atom_id res chain seq x y z
N ILE A 1 -2.84 7.44 1.44
CA ILE A 1 -3.11 6.12 2.09
C ILE A 1 -3.80 6.33 3.45
N GLY A 2 -3.38 7.32 4.26
CA GLY A 2 -4.00 7.63 5.56
C GLY A 2 -5.52 7.86 5.57
N GLN A 3 -6.15 8.23 4.45
CA GLN A 3 -7.62 8.35 4.37
C GLN A 3 -8.38 7.02 4.21
N ALA A 4 -7.70 5.88 4.05
CA ALA A 4 -8.34 4.56 3.94
C ALA A 4 -8.70 3.93 5.30
N GLN A 5 -8.58 4.69 6.39
CA GLN A 5 -8.69 4.23 7.79
C GLN A 5 -7.76 3.06 8.14
N ALA A 6 -6.77 2.77 7.29
CA ALA A 6 -5.76 1.75 7.58
C ALA A 6 -4.68 2.37 8.46
N ASN A 7 -4.36 1.69 9.56
CA ASN A 7 -3.21 2.07 10.37
C ASN A 7 -1.95 1.67 9.62
N ILE A 8 -1.09 2.64 9.33
CA ILE A 8 0.24 2.37 8.79
C ILE A 8 1.15 2.15 9.99
N GLU A 9 1.62 0.93 10.17
CA GLU A 9 2.49 0.56 11.29
C GLU A 9 3.95 0.78 10.93
N ARG A 10 4.31 0.53 9.67
CA ARG A 10 5.66 0.74 9.15
C ARG A 10 5.62 1.05 7.66
N VAL A 11 6.55 1.89 7.23
CA VAL A 11 6.86 2.14 5.82
C VAL A 11 8.34 1.88 5.62
N GLU A 12 8.66 1.06 4.64
CA GLU A 12 10.03 0.80 4.20
C GLU A 12 10.14 1.12 2.72
N GLN A 13 11.24 1.74 2.32
CA GLN A 13 11.59 1.90 0.92
C GLN A 13 12.67 0.86 0.61
N ARG A 14 12.35 -0.11 -0.26
CA ARG A 14 13.29 -1.20 -0.60
C ARG A 14 14.21 -0.82 -1.74
N GLU A 15 13.66 -0.24 -2.79
CA GLU A 15 14.39 0.16 -3.99
C GLU A 15 13.87 1.50 -4.49
N SER A 16 14.75 2.33 -5.05
CA SER A 16 14.36 3.56 -5.73
C SER A 16 15.31 3.82 -6.88
N THR A 17 14.72 4.05 -8.03
CA THR A 17 15.38 4.62 -9.20
C THR A 17 15.08 6.13 -9.23
N GLY A 18 15.57 6.84 -10.25
CA GLY A 18 15.19 8.23 -10.48
C GLY A 18 13.71 8.42 -10.83
N ASP A 19 13.05 7.37 -11.34
CA ASP A 19 11.70 7.46 -11.90
C ASP A 19 10.63 6.75 -11.04
N THR A 20 11.01 5.72 -10.29
CA THR A 20 10.09 4.90 -9.50
C THR A 20 10.67 4.53 -8.15
N ALA A 21 9.81 4.41 -7.14
CA ALA A 21 10.17 3.91 -5.82
C ALA A 21 9.29 2.71 -5.45
N GLU A 22 9.91 1.67 -4.90
CA GLU A 22 9.23 0.54 -4.31
C GLU A 22 9.09 0.75 -2.79
N LEU A 23 7.83 0.75 -2.35
CA LEU A 23 7.47 1.01 -0.96
C LEU A 23 6.75 -0.22 -0.38
N TYR A 24 7.27 -0.71 0.73
CA TYR A 24 6.67 -1.74 1.56
C TYR A 24 5.92 -1.10 2.72
N PHE A 25 4.67 -1.53 2.90
CA PHE A 25 3.81 -1.03 3.97
C PHE A 25 3.39 -2.20 4.85
N LEU A 26 3.70 -2.10 6.13
CA LEU A 26 3.02 -2.90 7.15
C LEU A 26 1.77 -2.13 7.58
N ILE A 27 0.60 -2.73 7.36
CA ILE A 27 -0.69 -2.10 7.65
C ILE A 27 -1.54 -2.98 8.56
N GLY A 28 -2.01 -2.38 9.64
CA GLY A 28 -3.03 -2.97 10.51
C GLY A 28 -4.42 -2.77 9.91
N LEU A 29 -5.15 -3.86 9.68
CA LEU A 29 -6.48 -3.86 9.08
C LEU A 29 -7.49 -4.58 9.98
N LYS A 30 -8.70 -4.03 10.08
CA LYS A 30 -9.78 -4.57 10.91
C LYS A 30 -10.48 -5.77 10.26
N ASN A 31 -10.58 -5.78 8.93
CA ASN A 31 -11.26 -6.85 8.18
C ASN A 31 -10.86 -6.87 6.70
N ARG A 32 -11.30 -7.93 5.99
CA ARG A 32 -11.05 -8.13 4.55
C ARG A 32 -11.66 -7.04 3.66
N THR A 33 -12.80 -6.46 4.05
CA THR A 33 -13.43 -5.36 3.31
C THR A 33 -12.54 -4.12 3.31
N GLN A 34 -11.87 -3.84 4.42
CA GLN A 34 -10.93 -2.74 4.51
C GLN A 34 -9.71 -2.96 3.60
N LEU A 35 -9.15 -4.17 3.58
CA LEU A 35 -8.07 -4.53 2.65
C LEU A 35 -8.48 -4.27 1.19
N ALA A 36 -9.68 -4.73 0.80
CA ALA A 36 -10.18 -4.53 -0.56
C ALA A 36 -10.26 -3.04 -0.93
N ARG A 37 -10.75 -2.19 -0.03
CA ARG A 37 -10.80 -0.72 -0.26
C ARG A 37 -9.41 -0.10 -0.39
N VAL A 38 -8.45 -0.51 0.44
CA VAL A 38 -7.06 -0.04 0.35
C VAL A 38 -6.46 -0.41 -1.00
N LEU A 39 -6.54 -1.69 -1.39
CA LEU A 39 -6.01 -2.18 -2.67
C LEU A 39 -6.70 -1.50 -3.86
N GLN A 40 -8.01 -1.32 -3.81
CA GLN A 40 -8.77 -0.63 -4.85
C GLN A 40 -8.32 0.83 -5.00
N ARG A 41 -8.07 1.53 -3.89
CA ARG A 41 -7.60 2.92 -3.93
C ARG A 41 -6.16 3.02 -4.45
N LEU A 42 -5.29 2.09 -4.08
CA LEU A 42 -3.92 2.04 -4.60
C LEU A 42 -3.91 1.77 -6.11
N ARG A 43 -4.69 0.80 -6.59
CA ARG A 43 -4.80 0.50 -8.04
C ARG A 43 -5.39 1.64 -8.86
N ARG A 44 -6.22 2.50 -8.28
CA ARG A 44 -6.80 3.67 -8.95
C ARG A 44 -5.91 4.91 -8.90
N ASN A 45 -4.81 4.88 -8.14
CA ASN A 45 -3.90 6.02 -8.08
C ASN A 45 -2.99 5.98 -9.32
N PRO A 46 -3.02 6.99 -10.21
CA PRO A 46 -2.20 7.00 -11.42
C PRO A 46 -0.69 7.03 -11.14
N LYS A 47 -0.28 7.38 -9.91
CA LYS A 47 1.13 7.35 -9.47
C LYS A 47 1.58 5.97 -8.96
N VAL A 48 0.69 5.00 -8.91
CA VAL A 48 0.99 3.63 -8.48
C VAL A 48 1.06 2.74 -9.71
N PHE A 49 2.25 2.25 -9.99
CA PHE A 49 2.48 1.39 -11.16
C PHE A 49 1.97 -0.05 -10.92
N LYS A 50 2.23 -0.58 -9.72
CA LYS A 50 1.84 -1.94 -9.31
C LYS A 50 1.57 -1.99 -7.81
N VAL A 51 0.66 -2.87 -7.41
CA VAL A 51 0.48 -3.23 -6.00
C VAL A 51 0.31 -4.73 -5.86
N SER A 52 1.10 -5.32 -4.98
CA SER A 52 0.98 -6.72 -4.54
C SER A 52 0.73 -6.74 -3.03
N ARG A 53 0.07 -7.80 -2.57
CA ARG A 53 0.06 -8.12 -1.14
C ARG A 53 1.09 -9.23 -0.93
N GLU A 54 1.88 -9.13 0.12
CA GLU A 54 2.63 -10.27 0.64
C GLU A 54 1.88 -10.83 1.84
N LEU A 55 1.82 -12.16 1.92
CA LEU A 55 1.38 -12.86 3.12
C LEU A 55 2.66 -13.20 3.86
N GLY A 56 2.90 -12.50 4.96
CA GLY A 56 3.91 -12.89 5.96
C GLY A 56 3.41 -14.04 6.81
#